data_AF-A0A966S113-F1
#
_entry.id   AF-A0A966S113-F1
#
_cell.length_a   1.000
_cell.length_b   1.000
_cell.length_c   1.000
_cell.angle_alpha   90.00
_cell.angle_beta   90.00
_cell.angle_gamma   90.00
#
_symmetry.space_group_name_H-M   'P 1'
#
loop_
_entity.id
_entity.type
_entity.pdbx_description
1 polymer ?
#
loop_
_entity_poly.entity_id
_entity_poly.type
_entity_poly.pdbx_seq_one_letter_code
_entity_poly.pdbx_strand_id
1 'polypeptide(L)'
;MSSPNETFDVLLAQPRGFCAGVDRAIDIVERALEQFGAPIFVRHEIVHNRFVVEGLRERGAVFVEALDEIPQGSTVVFSAHGVSRAVRLEAQQRGLTIFDATCPLVTKVHVEVAKMRRDGFEVVMIGHAGHPEVEGTMGQADAGIYLVESLED
;
A
#
# COMPACT_ATOMS: atom_id res chain seq x y z
N MET A 1 -29.72 34.36 20.13
CA MET A 1 -28.39 34.68 20.70
C MET A 1 -28.06 33.52 21.62
N SER A 2 -27.17 32.62 21.18
CA SER A 2 -26.75 31.46 21.96
C SER A 2 -25.91 31.94 23.16
N SER A 3 -26.15 31.36 24.34
CA SER A 3 -25.58 31.81 25.60
C SER A 3 -24.05 31.58 25.67
N PRO A 4 -23.24 32.48 26.26
CA PRO A 4 -21.77 32.51 26.09
C PRO A 4 -20.97 31.45 26.88
N ASN A 5 -21.62 30.40 27.41
CA ASN A 5 -21.02 29.54 28.44
C ASN A 5 -21.40 28.05 28.32
N GLU A 6 -21.64 27.57 27.10
CA GLU A 6 -21.67 26.12 26.85
C GLU A 6 -20.24 25.59 26.78
N THR A 7 -19.83 24.85 27.81
CA THR A 7 -18.59 24.07 27.80
C THR A 7 -18.78 22.84 26.93
N PHE A 8 -18.02 22.74 25.84
CA PHE A 8 -17.99 21.56 24.99
C PHE A 8 -16.86 20.64 25.42
N ASP A 9 -17.19 19.37 25.69
CA ASP A 9 -16.20 18.34 25.94
C ASP A 9 -15.62 17.83 24.62
N VAL A 10 -14.29 17.91 24.49
CA VAL A 10 -13.56 17.29 23.38
C VAL A 10 -12.96 15.97 23.87
N LEU A 11 -13.50 14.86 23.36
CA LEU A 11 -13.03 13.52 23.69
C LEU A 11 -12.06 13.01 22.61
N LEU A 12 -10.93 12.45 23.04
CA LEU A 12 -9.92 11.88 22.13
C LEU A 12 -9.89 10.36 22.27
N ALA A 13 -10.21 9.64 21.20
CA ALA A 13 -10.20 8.18 21.17
C ALA A 13 -8.79 7.58 21.38
N GLN A 14 -8.72 6.37 21.94
CA GLN A 14 -7.49 5.56 22.00
C GLN A 14 -7.82 4.08 21.73
N PRO A 15 -7.09 3.42 20.80
CA PRO A 15 -6.00 3.94 19.98
C PRO A 15 -6.47 4.90 18.86
N ARG A 16 -5.59 5.80 18.42
CA ARG A 16 -5.80 6.69 17.26
C ARG A 16 -4.44 6.99 16.59
N GLY A 17 -4.44 7.25 15.29
CA GLY A 17 -3.23 7.61 14.54
C GLY A 17 -2.59 6.42 13.83
N PHE A 18 -1.27 6.38 13.81
CA PHE A 18 -0.51 5.42 13.02
C PHE A 18 -0.58 3.99 13.57
N CYS A 19 -0.65 3.03 12.65
CA CYS A 19 -0.45 1.62 12.95
C CYS A 19 0.99 1.22 12.58
N ALA A 20 1.45 0.09 13.10
CA ALA A 20 2.82 -0.39 12.84
C ALA A 20 3.13 -0.58 11.33
N GLY A 21 2.13 -0.88 10.51
CA GLY A 21 2.30 -0.99 9.05
C GLY A 21 2.56 0.35 8.38
N VAL A 22 1.87 1.41 8.84
CA VAL A 22 2.05 2.79 8.35
C VAL A 22 3.42 3.32 8.76
N ASP A 23 3.80 3.20 10.04
CA ASP A 23 5.10 3.63 10.54
C ASP A 23 6.23 3.00 9.73
N ARG A 24 6.19 1.66 9.60
CA ARG A 24 7.19 0.91 8.82
C ARG A 24 7.28 1.39 7.37
N ALA A 25 6.14 1.67 6.72
CA ALA A 25 6.13 2.02 5.32
C ALA A 25 6.75 3.41 5.07
N ILE A 26 6.45 4.37 5.94
CA ILE A 26 7.07 5.70 5.92
C ILE A 26 8.58 5.57 6.14
N ASP A 27 8.98 4.87 7.21
CA ASP A 27 10.40 4.67 7.56
C ASP A 27 11.22 4.04 6.42
N ILE A 28 10.64 3.13 5.64
CA ILE A 28 11.32 2.52 4.48
C ILE A 28 11.66 3.58 3.42
N VAL A 29 10.73 4.47 3.10
CA VAL A 29 10.97 5.54 2.11
C VAL A 29 12.01 6.53 2.65
N GLU A 30 11.88 6.93 3.92
CA GLU A 30 12.80 7.87 4.55
C GLU A 30 14.24 7.34 4.58
N ARG A 31 14.42 6.08 4.99
CA ARG A 31 15.73 5.43 5.02
C ARG A 31 16.29 5.18 3.63
N ALA A 32 15.44 4.89 2.64
CA ALA A 32 15.89 4.77 1.26
C ALA A 32 16.42 6.12 0.73
N LEU A 33 15.75 7.22 1.04
CA LEU A 33 16.22 8.57 0.70
C LEU A 33 17.54 8.90 1.41
N GLU A 34 17.68 8.56 2.68
CA GLU A 34 18.93 8.77 3.44
C GLU A 34 20.10 7.94 2.90
N GLN A 35 19.85 6.68 2.51
CA GLN A 35 20.90 5.76 2.11
C GLN A 35 21.31 5.89 0.65
N PHE A 36 20.36 6.15 -0.26
CA PHE A 36 20.58 6.15 -1.71
C PHE A 36 20.47 7.55 -2.34
N GLY A 37 19.98 8.55 -1.60
CA GLY A 37 19.69 9.87 -2.12
C GLY A 37 18.43 9.92 -2.98
N ALA A 38 18.08 11.12 -3.44
CA ALA A 38 16.95 11.33 -4.35
C ALA A 38 17.36 11.11 -5.83
N PRO A 39 16.45 10.66 -6.70
CA PRO A 39 15.05 10.33 -6.41
C PRO A 39 14.86 8.89 -5.91
N ILE A 40 13.89 8.70 -5.00
CA ILE A 40 13.32 7.38 -4.68
C ILE A 40 11.91 7.31 -5.26
N PHE A 41 11.64 6.32 -6.11
CA PHE A 41 10.32 6.14 -6.69
C PHE A 41 9.43 5.33 -5.76
N VAL A 42 8.17 5.72 -5.63
CA VAL A 42 7.17 5.00 -4.83
C VAL A 42 5.97 4.68 -5.73
N ARG A 43 5.61 3.41 -5.80
CA ARG A 43 4.49 2.93 -6.61
C ARG A 43 3.18 3.15 -5.85
N HIS A 44 2.34 4.06 -6.35
CA HIS A 44 1.22 4.70 -5.63
C HIS A 44 1.66 5.47 -4.38
N GLU A 45 0.73 6.19 -3.75
CA GLU A 45 0.97 6.81 -2.46
C GLU A 45 1.39 5.75 -1.41
N ILE A 46 2.41 6.06 -0.61
CA ILE A 46 2.94 5.14 0.41
C ILE A 46 1.86 4.77 1.45
N VAL A 47 1.04 5.77 1.78
CA VAL A 47 -0.18 5.72 2.61
C VAL A 47 -1.13 6.82 2.12
N HIS A 48 -2.44 6.65 2.31
CA HIS A 48 -3.45 7.65 1.92
C HIS A 48 -3.52 8.84 2.90
N ASN A 49 -2.42 9.58 3.03
CA ASN A 49 -2.34 10.78 3.85
C ASN A 49 -1.53 11.88 3.15
N ARG A 50 -2.22 12.95 2.75
CA ARG A 50 -1.62 14.06 2.00
C ARG A 50 -0.42 14.69 2.72
N PHE A 51 -0.48 14.88 4.04
CA PHE A 51 0.62 15.50 4.78
C PHE A 51 1.89 14.65 4.72
N VAL A 52 1.75 13.33 4.87
CA VAL A 52 2.87 12.38 4.74
C VAL A 52 3.42 12.37 3.32
N VAL A 53 2.54 12.29 2.31
CA VAL A 53 2.95 12.24 0.90
C VAL A 53 3.70 13.50 0.49
N GLU A 54 3.20 14.69 0.82
CA GLU A 54 3.88 15.96 0.51
C GLU A 54 5.23 16.08 1.23
N GLY A 55 5.31 15.71 2.50
CA GLY A 55 6.58 15.73 3.23
C GLY A 55 7.65 14.81 2.62
N LEU A 56 7.25 13.66 2.09
CA LEU A 56 8.17 12.77 1.37
C LEU A 56 8.54 13.31 -0.02
N ARG A 57 7.62 13.97 -0.74
CA ARG A 57 7.91 14.65 -2.01
C ARG A 57 8.96 15.73 -1.84
N GLU A 58 8.83 16.57 -0.80
CA GLU A 58 9.79 17.61 -0.47
C GLU A 58 11.19 17.06 -0.19
N ARG A 59 11.28 15.82 0.31
CA ARG A 59 12.55 15.11 0.56
C ARG A 59 13.11 14.39 -0.68
N GLY A 60 12.39 14.36 -1.80
CA GLY A 60 12.83 13.75 -3.06
C GLY A 60 12.21 12.39 -3.40
N ALA A 61 11.13 11.99 -2.74
CA ALA A 61 10.32 10.85 -3.19
C ALA A 61 9.47 11.25 -4.41
N VAL A 62 9.39 10.36 -5.40
CA VAL A 62 8.59 10.53 -6.62
C VAL A 62 7.52 9.45 -6.66
N PHE A 63 6.27 9.85 -6.52
CA PHE A 63 5.12 8.93 -6.54
C PHE A 63 4.65 8.73 -7.98
N VAL A 64 4.49 7.48 -8.39
CA VAL A 64 4.14 7.09 -9.77
C VAL A 64 2.98 6.08 -9.81
N GLU A 65 2.20 6.13 -10.88
CA GLU A 65 1.05 5.26 -11.09
C GLU A 65 1.40 4.01 -11.89
N ALA A 66 2.52 4.00 -12.60
CA ALA A 66 3.00 2.83 -13.34
C ALA A 66 4.52 2.69 -13.23
N LEU A 67 5.01 1.45 -13.41
CA LEU A 67 6.44 1.18 -13.31
C LEU A 67 7.19 1.67 -14.54
N ASP A 68 6.57 1.80 -15.70
CA ASP A 68 7.19 2.32 -16.92
C ASP A 68 7.63 3.79 -16.81
N GLU A 69 7.03 4.56 -15.91
CA GLU A 69 7.43 5.92 -15.52
C GLU A 69 8.79 5.97 -14.80
N ILE A 70 9.26 4.85 -14.24
CA ILE A 70 10.48 4.79 -13.44
C ILE A 70 11.68 4.49 -14.34
N PRO A 71 12.79 5.27 -14.35
CA PRO A 71 13.97 4.92 -15.12
C PRO A 71 14.54 3.54 -14.73
N GLN A 72 15.03 2.76 -15.70
CA GLN A 72 15.63 1.45 -15.44
C GLN A 72 16.78 1.55 -14.43
N GLY A 73 16.97 0.52 -13.61
CA GLY A 73 18.01 0.50 -12.58
C GLY A 73 17.72 1.37 -11.35
N SER A 74 16.64 2.15 -11.34
CA SER A 74 16.28 3.00 -10.18
C SER A 74 15.76 2.18 -9.00
N THR A 75 15.69 2.82 -7.83
CA THR A 75 15.06 2.27 -6.64
C THR A 75 13.56 2.54 -6.63
N VAL A 76 12.76 1.50 -6.39
CA VAL A 76 11.30 1.58 -6.23
C VAL A 76 10.87 1.03 -4.88
N VAL A 77 9.94 1.74 -4.23
CA VAL A 77 9.26 1.29 -3.02
C VAL A 77 7.81 0.93 -3.37
N PHE A 78 7.38 -0.29 -3.02
CA PHE A 78 5.95 -0.67 -3.10
C PHE A 78 5.21 -0.19 -1.85
N SER A 79 4.00 0.35 -2.02
CA SER A 79 3.24 0.94 -0.90
C SER A 79 2.79 -0.09 0.15
N ALA A 80 2.28 0.40 1.29
CA ALA A 80 1.80 -0.44 2.39
C ALA A 80 0.65 -1.38 1.99
N HIS A 81 -0.12 -1.02 0.97
CA HIS A 81 -1.27 -1.76 0.44
C HIS A 81 -0.88 -3.00 -0.37
N GLY A 82 0.39 -3.12 -0.75
CA GLY A 82 0.90 -4.24 -1.53
C GLY A 82 0.62 -4.15 -3.03
N VAL A 83 1.18 -5.11 -3.76
CA VAL A 83 1.13 -5.18 -5.22
C VAL A 83 0.87 -6.61 -5.71
N SER A 84 0.36 -6.73 -6.93
CA SER A 84 0.15 -8.01 -7.60
C SER A 84 1.46 -8.71 -7.93
N ARG A 85 1.38 -10.02 -8.22
CA ARG A 85 2.54 -10.79 -8.70
C ARG A 85 3.10 -10.23 -10.02
N ALA A 86 2.22 -9.78 -10.90
CA ALA A 86 2.59 -9.20 -12.19
C ALA A 86 3.44 -7.93 -12.04
N VAL A 87 3.01 -6.99 -11.19
CA VAL A 87 3.76 -5.75 -10.91
C VAL A 87 5.13 -6.05 -10.31
N ARG A 88 5.21 -7.03 -9.38
CA ARG A 88 6.50 -7.43 -8.81
C ARG A 88 7.43 -8.03 -9.87
N LEU A 89 6.92 -8.87 -10.77
CA LEU A 89 7.72 -9.45 -11.86
C LEU A 89 8.18 -8.39 -12.86
N GLU A 90 7.32 -7.44 -13.21
CA GLU A 90 7.68 -6.32 -14.09
C GLU A 90 8.82 -5.48 -13.50
N ALA A 91 8.77 -5.13 -12.21
CA ALA A 91 9.83 -4.38 -11.55
C ALA A 91 11.19 -5.12 -11.61
N GLN A 92 11.17 -6.46 -11.42
CA GLN A 92 12.37 -7.29 -11.53
C GLN A 92 12.90 -7.33 -12.97
N GLN A 93 12.02 -7.46 -13.97
CA GLN A 93 12.40 -7.47 -15.39
C GLN A 93 13.01 -6.12 -15.84
N ARG A 94 12.54 -5.01 -15.27
CA ARG A 94 13.10 -3.67 -15.50
C ARG A 94 14.41 -3.40 -14.74
N GLY A 95 14.89 -4.38 -13.97
CA GLY A 95 16.13 -4.27 -13.20
C GLY A 95 16.06 -3.25 -12.06
N LEU A 96 14.87 -2.98 -11.52
CA LEU A 96 14.70 -2.03 -10.42
C LEU A 96 15.20 -2.63 -9.10
N THR A 97 15.76 -1.77 -8.24
CA THR A 97 16.04 -2.14 -6.85
C THR A 97 14.76 -1.99 -6.04
N ILE A 98 14.19 -3.11 -5.57
CA ILE A 98 12.86 -3.13 -4.96
C ILE A 98 12.98 -3.12 -3.42
N PHE A 99 12.32 -2.15 -2.79
CA PHE A 99 11.99 -2.19 -1.37
C PHE A 99 10.48 -2.43 -1.19
N ASP A 100 10.13 -3.51 -0.50
CA ASP A 100 8.73 -3.86 -0.30
C ASP A 100 8.21 -3.36 1.06
N ALA A 101 7.46 -2.26 1.00
CA ALA A 101 6.84 -1.65 2.18
C ALA A 101 5.45 -2.22 2.51
N THR A 102 4.98 -3.24 1.78
CA THR A 102 3.70 -3.93 2.04
C THR A 102 3.59 -4.27 3.53
N CYS A 103 2.45 -3.94 4.14
CA CYS A 103 2.18 -4.29 5.52
C CYS A 103 2.27 -5.82 5.70
N PRO A 104 2.94 -6.34 6.75
CA PRO A 104 3.00 -7.77 6.98
C PRO A 104 1.63 -8.45 7.12
N LEU A 105 0.61 -7.70 7.57
CA LEU A 105 -0.77 -8.20 7.64
C LEU A 105 -1.41 -8.34 6.26
N VAL A 106 -1.13 -7.45 5.32
CA VAL A 106 -1.54 -7.59 3.91
C VAL A 106 -0.80 -8.76 3.25
N THR A 107 0.52 -8.86 3.50
CA THR A 107 1.32 -9.98 3.01
C THR A 107 0.77 -11.33 3.50
N LYS A 108 0.28 -11.39 4.75
CA LYS A 108 -0.38 -12.60 5.27
C LYS A 108 -1.60 -12.99 4.42
N VAL A 109 -2.46 -12.03 4.06
CA VAL A 109 -3.61 -12.29 3.18
C VAL A 109 -3.14 -12.80 1.82
N HIS A 110 -2.12 -12.18 1.22
CA HIS A 110 -1.54 -12.64 -0.05
C HIS A 110 -1.05 -14.09 0.02
N VAL A 111 -0.37 -14.46 1.10
CA VAL A 111 0.14 -15.82 1.32
C VAL A 111 -1.00 -16.83 1.47
N GLU A 112 -2.06 -16.50 2.21
CA GLU A 112 -3.21 -17.39 2.38
C GLU A 112 -3.98 -17.57 1.06
N VAL A 113 -4.19 -16.51 0.28
CA VAL A 113 -4.81 -16.61 -1.06
C VAL A 113 -4.02 -17.57 -1.95
N ALA A 114 -2.70 -17.36 -2.05
CA ALA A 114 -1.84 -18.20 -2.88
C ALA A 114 -1.79 -19.66 -2.39
N LYS A 115 -1.91 -19.89 -1.08
CA LYS A 115 -1.98 -21.23 -0.49
C LYS A 115 -3.31 -21.90 -0.81
N MET A 116 -4.45 -21.27 -0.52
CA MET A 116 -5.78 -21.83 -0.77
C MET A 116 -5.98 -22.19 -2.24
N ARG A 117 -5.50 -21.34 -3.17
CA ARG A 117 -5.53 -21.64 -4.60
C ARG A 117 -4.66 -22.82 -5.00
N ARG A 118 -3.47 -22.98 -4.41
CA ARG A 118 -2.63 -24.17 -4.63
C ARG A 118 -3.28 -25.45 -4.11
N ASP A 119 -4.04 -25.34 -3.02
CA ASP A 119 -4.77 -26.46 -2.41
C ASP A 119 -6.10 -26.78 -3.15
N GLY A 120 -6.42 -26.04 -4.22
CA GLY A 120 -7.58 -26.27 -5.07
C GLY A 120 -8.87 -25.59 -4.62
N PHE A 121 -8.84 -24.78 -3.55
CA PHE A 121 -10.00 -24.03 -3.08
C PHE A 121 -10.22 -22.78 -3.90
N GLU A 122 -11.48 -22.46 -4.17
CA GLU A 122 -11.88 -21.13 -4.63
C GLU A 122 -11.86 -20.12 -3.46
N VAL A 123 -11.54 -18.87 -3.75
CA VAL A 123 -11.45 -17.80 -2.73
C VAL A 123 -12.48 -16.73 -3.03
N VAL A 124 -13.24 -16.33 -2.01
CA VAL A 124 -14.08 -15.13 -2.05
C VAL A 124 -13.35 -14.03 -1.28
N MET A 125 -12.98 -12.96 -1.98
CA MET A 125 -12.37 -11.77 -1.44
C MET A 125 -13.47 -10.74 -1.18
N ILE A 126 -13.57 -10.26 0.05
CA ILE A 126 -14.49 -9.19 0.42
C ILE A 126 -13.69 -7.88 0.43
N GLY A 127 -14.07 -6.93 -0.40
CA GLY A 127 -13.39 -5.64 -0.48
C GLY A 127 -13.83 -4.82 -1.68
N HIS A 128 -13.44 -3.55 -1.72
CA HIS A 128 -13.93 -2.61 -2.73
C HIS A 128 -13.12 -2.68 -4.04
N ALA A 129 -13.81 -2.79 -5.18
CA ALA A 129 -13.18 -2.74 -6.48
C ALA A 129 -12.40 -1.42 -6.67
N GLY A 130 -11.22 -1.51 -7.28
CA GLY A 130 -10.33 -0.37 -7.49
C GLY A 130 -9.51 0.05 -6.27
N HIS A 131 -9.68 -0.56 -5.08
CA HIS A 131 -8.77 -0.30 -3.96
C HIS A 131 -7.42 -1.01 -4.19
N PRO A 132 -6.25 -0.35 -4.03
CA PRO A 132 -4.95 -0.95 -4.33
C PRO A 132 -4.67 -2.27 -3.59
N GLU A 133 -5.13 -2.39 -2.35
CA GLU A 133 -4.99 -3.63 -1.56
C GLU A 133 -5.80 -4.79 -2.14
N VAL A 134 -6.98 -4.50 -2.70
CA VAL A 134 -7.82 -5.49 -3.38
C VAL A 134 -7.15 -5.92 -4.68
N GLU A 135 -6.69 -4.97 -5.49
CA GLU A 135 -5.96 -5.29 -6.74
C GLU A 135 -4.70 -6.13 -6.47
N GLY A 136 -3.94 -5.75 -5.43
CA GLY A 136 -2.79 -6.51 -4.95
C GLY A 136 -3.14 -7.94 -4.55
N THR A 137 -4.22 -8.11 -3.77
CA THR A 137 -4.67 -9.42 -3.26
C THR A 137 -5.24 -10.31 -4.36
N MET A 138 -6.11 -9.76 -5.22
CA MET A 138 -6.68 -10.46 -6.36
C MET A 138 -5.57 -10.93 -7.31
N GLY A 139 -4.54 -10.12 -7.51
CA GLY A 139 -3.37 -10.44 -8.35
C GLY A 139 -2.42 -11.51 -7.80
N GLN A 140 -2.74 -12.13 -6.66
CA GLN A 140 -1.99 -13.29 -6.15
C GLN A 140 -2.43 -14.63 -6.77
N ALA A 141 -3.50 -14.63 -7.55
CA ALA A 141 -4.00 -15.80 -8.27
C ALA A 141 -4.43 -15.42 -9.70
N ASP A 142 -4.32 -16.35 -10.65
CA ASP A 142 -4.69 -16.10 -12.05
C ASP A 142 -6.18 -16.37 -12.33
N ALA A 143 -6.81 -17.20 -11.51
CA ALA A 143 -8.23 -17.55 -11.59
C ALA A 143 -8.73 -18.14 -10.26
N GLY A 144 -10.05 -18.26 -10.10
CA GLY A 144 -10.73 -18.86 -8.93
C GLY A 144 -10.59 -18.05 -7.65
N ILE A 145 -10.44 -16.74 -7.81
CA ILE A 145 -10.66 -15.74 -6.77
C ILE A 145 -11.74 -14.78 -7.27
N TYR A 146 -12.73 -14.49 -6.43
CA TYR A 146 -13.91 -13.69 -6.78
C TYR A 146 -14.06 -12.54 -5.80
N LEU A 147 -14.30 -11.34 -6.31
CA LEU A 147 -14.50 -10.14 -5.50
C LEU A 147 -16.00 -9.96 -5.23
N VAL A 148 -16.34 -9.68 -3.98
CA VAL A 148 -17.70 -9.29 -3.57
C VAL A 148 -17.64 -8.02 -2.71
N GLU A 149 -18.62 -7.13 -2.91
CA GLU A 149 -18.74 -5.86 -2.18
C GLU A 149 -20.01 -5.77 -1.35
N SER A 150 -21.04 -6.53 -1.73
CA SER A 150 -22.38 -6.48 -1.17
C SER A 150 -22.94 -7.89 -0.92
N LEU A 151 -24.17 -7.97 -0.40
CA LEU A 151 -24.85 -9.25 -0.19
C LEU A 151 -25.41 -9.83 -1.50
N GLU A 152 -25.59 -8.96 -2.49
CA GLU A 152 -26.13 -9.27 -3.80
C GLU A 152 -25.09 -9.86 -4.77
N ASP A 153 -23.80 -9.67 -4.48
CA ASP A 153 -22.66 -10.24 -5.23
C ASP A 153 -22.38 -11.69 -4.81
#